data_AF-A0A346PAY6-F1
#
_entry.id   AF-A0A346PAY6-F1
#
_cell.length_a   1.000
_cell.length_b   1.000
_cell.length_c   1.000
_cell.angle_alpha   90.00
_cell.angle_beta   90.00
_cell.angle_gamma   90.00
#
_symmetry.space_group_name_H-M   'P 1'
#
loop_
_entity.id
_entity.type
_entity.pdbx_description
1 polymer ?
#
loop_
_entity_poly.entity_id
_entity_poly.type
_entity_poly.pdbx_seq_one_letter_code
_entity_poly.pdbx_strand_id
1 'polypeptide(L)' 'MLRNLGPLGIIGIVMLLAGIGLIAYENLVIAAGLALAIAGLGLAVRSLVSGLLSQWGLF' A
#
# COMPACT_ATOMS: atom_id res chain seq x y z
N MET A 1 0.69 13.35 0.00
CA MET A 1 -0.07 12.50 0.95
C MET A 1 0.78 11.94 2.09
N LEU A 2 2.11 11.79 1.94
CA LEU A 2 2.95 11.21 3.00
C LEU A 2 2.95 11.97 4.33
N ARG A 3 2.65 13.29 4.33
CA ARG A 3 2.48 14.08 5.56
C ARG A 3 1.28 13.66 6.43
N ASN A 4 0.30 12.94 5.86
CA ASN A 4 -0.93 12.52 6.56
C ASN A 4 -0.93 11.02 6.92
N LEU A 5 0.15 10.28 6.65
CA LEU A 5 0.25 8.84 6.93
C LEU A 5 0.26 8.53 8.44
N GLY A 6 0.52 9.54 9.28
CA GLY A 6 0.77 9.34 10.70
C GLY A 6 1.97 8.43 10.97
N PRO A 7 2.35 8.23 12.25
CA PRO A 7 3.46 7.35 12.60
C PRO A 7 3.25 5.90 12.12
N LEU A 8 2.01 5.41 12.21
CA LEU A 8 1.62 4.07 11.78
C LEU A 8 1.76 3.84 10.28
N GLY A 9 1.39 4.81 9.44
CA GLY A 9 1.53 4.66 7.99
C GLY A 9 2.99 4.65 7.54
N ILE A 10 3.87 5.38 8.24
CA ILE A 10 5.31 5.33 7.98
C ILE A 10 5.87 3.95 8.35
N ILE A 11 5.53 3.42 9.53
CA ILE A 11 5.93 2.07 9.95
C ILE A 11 5.44 1.01 8.95
N GLY A 12 4.20 1.13 8.49
CA GLY A 12 3.62 0.25 7.47
C GLY A 12 4.42 0.26 6.16
N ILE A 13 4.83 1.44 5.67
CA ILE A 13 5.67 1.54 4.47
C ILE A 13 7.04 0.89 4.69
N VAL A 14 7.66 1.11 5.85
CA VAL A 14 8.95 0.49 6.18
C VAL A 14 8.84 -1.03 6.20
N MET A 15 7.81 -1.58 6.85
CA MET A 15 7.58 -3.04 6.86
C MET A 15 7.30 -3.60 5.46
N LEU A 16 6.53 -2.88 4.64
CA LEU A 16 6.23 -3.28 3.28
C LEU A 16 7.50 -3.35 2.44
N LEU A 17 8.35 -2.33 2.50
CA LEU A 17 9.62 -2.32 1.78
C LEU A 17 10.59 -3.38 2.30
N ALA A 18 10.64 -3.60 3.62
CA ALA A 18 11.45 -4.66 4.22
C ALA A 18 10.98 -6.05 3.79
N GLY A 19 9.67 -6.32 3.76
CA GLY A 19 9.11 -7.59 3.31
C GLY A 19 9.38 -7.87 1.84
N ILE A 20 9.19 -6.88 0.96
CA ILE A 20 9.52 -7.01 -0.46
C ILE A 20 11.03 -7.24 -0.65
N GLY A 21 11.87 -6.50 0.08
CA GLY A 21 13.33 -6.65 0.04
C GLY A 21 13.79 -8.04 0.50
N LEU A 22 13.17 -8.58 1.55
CA LEU A 22 13.46 -9.93 2.03
C LEU A 22 13.11 -10.99 0.99
N ILE A 23 11.96 -10.86 0.32
CA ILE A 23 11.54 -11.80 -0.72
C ILE A 23 12.41 -11.67 -1.97
N ALA A 24 12.85 -10.45 -2.29
CA ALA A 24 13.73 -10.18 -3.43
C ALA A 24 15.10 -10.86 -3.30
N TYR A 25 15.55 -11.14 -2.07
CA TYR A 25 16.78 -11.90 -1.82
C TYR A 25 16.69 -13.34 -2.36
N GLU A 26 15.53 -13.97 -2.24
CA GLU A 26 15.30 -15.34 -2.70
C GLU A 26 14.84 -15.39 -4.16
N ASN A 27 13.89 -14.53 -4.55
CA ASN A 27 13.35 -14.54 -5.90
C ASN A 27 12.76 -13.18 -6.31
N LEU A 28 13.45 -12.50 -7.24
CA LEU A 28 13.01 -11.20 -7.76
C LEU A 28 11.65 -11.26 -8.46
N VAL A 29 11.31 -12.36 -9.14
CA VAL A 29 10.03 -12.51 -9.85
C VAL A 29 8.87 -12.57 -8.86
N ILE A 30 9.03 -13.31 -7.76
CA ILE A 30 8.02 -13.40 -6.70
C ILE A 30 7.88 -12.05 -6.00
N ALA A 31 9.00 -11.39 -5.68
CA ALA A 31 8.99 -10.07 -5.05
C ALA A 31 8.27 -9.03 -5.91
N ALA A 32 8.53 -9.02 -7.22
CA ALA A 32 7.86 -8.12 -8.17
C ALA A 32 6.35 -8.41 -8.26
N GLY A 33 5.96 -9.69 -8.33
CA GLY A 33 4.56 -10.10 -8.31
C GLY A 33 3.83 -9.66 -7.05
N LEU A 34 4.46 -9.83 -5.88
CA LEU A 34 3.90 -9.40 -4.60
C LEU A 34 3.82 -7.88 -4.50
N ALA A 35 4.85 -7.15 -4.93
CA ALA A 35 4.86 -5.69 -4.95
C ALA A 35 3.71 -5.14 -5.80
N LEU A 36 3.48 -5.72 -6.98
CA LEU A 36 2.36 -5.37 -7.84
C LEU A 36 1.00 -5.68 -7.19
N ALA A 37 0.85 -6.85 -6.55
CA ALA A 37 -0.37 -7.20 -5.85
C ALA A 37 -0.69 -6.22 -4.72
N ILE A 38 0.29 -5.89 -3.88
CA ILE A 38 0.12 -4.94 -2.78
C ILE A 38 -0.18 -3.53 -3.30
N ALA A 39 0.50 -3.08 -4.36
CA ALA A 39 0.20 -1.80 -4.98
C ALA A 39 -1.23 -1.75 -5.52
N GLY A 40 -1.68 -2.81 -6.21
CA GLY A 40 -3.04 -2.95 -6.69
C GLY A 40 -4.08 -2.91 -5.57
N LEU A 41 -3.83 -3.61 -4.47
CA LEU A 41 -4.67 -3.57 -3.27
C LEU A 41 -4.75 -2.16 -2.69
N GLY A 42 -3.63 -1.44 -2.59
CA GLY A 42 -3.61 -0.06 -2.10
C GLY A 42 -4.46 0.88 -2.97
N LEU A 43 -4.40 0.72 -4.30
CA LEU A 43 -5.24 1.46 -5.23
C LEU A 43 -6.73 1.11 -5.09
N ALA A 44 -7.04 -0.18 -4.97
CA ALA A 44 -8.42 -0.66 -4.77
C ALA A 44 -9.01 -0.09 -3.48
N VAL A 45 -8.30 -0.23 -2.35
CA VAL A 45 -8.74 0.32 -1.05
C VAL A 45 -8.92 1.83 -1.14
N ARG A 46 -8.00 2.57 -1.77
CA ARG A 46 -8.14 4.02 -1.96
C ARG A 46 -9.41 4.35 -2.73
N SER A 47 -9.68 3.66 -3.83
CA SER A 47 -10.89 3.89 -4.63
C SER A 47 -12.17 3.60 -3.84
N LEU A 48 -12.19 2.54 -3.04
CA LEU A 48 -13.30 2.19 -2.17
C LEU A 48 -13.52 3.28 -1.11
N VAL A 49 -12.47 3.67 -0.39
CA VAL A 49 -12.57 4.71 0.65
C VAL A 49 -12.99 6.05 0.05
N SER A 50 -12.42 6.47 -1.07
CA SER A 50 -12.82 7.70 -1.75
C SER A 50 -14.28 7.65 -2.22
N GLY A 51 -14.72 6.51 -2.78
CA GLY A 51 -16.12 6.31 -3.20
C GLY A 51 -17.08 6.31 -2.02
N LEU A 52 -16.69 5.75 -0.88
CA LEU A 52 -17.47 5.81 0.36
C LEU A 52 -17.54 7.25 0.86
N LEU A 53 -16.42 7.95 1.03
CA LEU A 53 -16.44 9.32 1.56
C LEU A 53 -17.22 10.30 0.67
N SER A 54 -17.19 10.11 -0.65
CA SER A 54 -18.01 10.89 -1.59
C SER A 54 -19.52 10.67 -1.40
N GLN A 55 -19.95 9.44 -1.10
CA GLN A 55 -21.38 9.16 -0.80
C GLN A 55 -21.88 9.88 0.46
N TRP A 56 -20.98 10.25 1.37
CA TRP A 56 -21.29 10.98 2.61
C TRP A 56 -21.13 12.49 2.46
N GLY A 57 -20.91 13.01 1.24
CA GLY A 57 -20.75 14.44 0.97
C GLY A 57 -19.47 15.04 1.55
N LEU A 58 -18.52 14.20 1.96
CA LEU A 58 -17.20 14.63 2.47
C LEU A 58 -16.21 14.95 1.34
N PHE A 59 -16.65 14.80 0.07
CA PHE A 59 -15.97 15.19 -1.15
C PHE A 59 -16.98 15.60 -2.24
#